data_AF-A0A5N6ZVE0-F1
#
_entry.id   AF-A0A5N6ZVE0-F1
#
_cell.length_a   1.000
_cell.length_b   1.000
_cell.length_c   1.000
_cell.angle_alpha   90.00
_cell.angle_beta   90.00
_cell.angle_gamma   90.00
#
_symmetry.space_group_name_H-M   'P 1'
#
loop_
_entity.id
_entity.type
_entity.pdbx_description
1 polymer ?
#
loop_
_entity_poly.entity_id
_entity_poly.type
_entity_poly.pdbx_seq_one_letter_code
_entity_poly.pdbx_strand_id
1 'polypeptide(L)'
;MIHMFYRKASEVPEIQVLYERCKQLARTAKSQEIIQQNICPDLRDYMPPKQTSDRLIQAYLRTFESVYRIVHVPSFLREYDQYWKDPQTASPAFIIMTLLMLAIGNSFCQSGDPDKDYVPRSTSSQWVYTAQTWLSSPFEKSRLNIASLQTQCLLLLARQTNGISSDLVWISAGALLRTAMHMGFHIDPRHIRGISFFDAQLRRRIWHTILEIVVQSSMDAGGLPLIHCDDYDCEPPLNIDDAQMEDSNQAKPLEDFTSTSLQIVLQRSLSLRLQVAQFLNDFRRGTSYDEALQLSKSLTNIYRESSALFDAFKNSGKAPTVFQSNFYDLMTQRFLLALHDPFAIKAKTDPTLYYSHKAALGVSIRILAPFSTSIPEDPDYTALLLTGSPSFRDVPTQAAAVVADDIIGRITEEQINTSVSAPHTSYPLSHGDSKHVVERFVSCALARVESGETNIKGYLVSACFLAQIEAMERGRPIDEALSRTILSVLQRCSKVLEDRVERSSLSQSGIELNTATNEESTLTESDNQFNWSHSDDFIAVHLISTNNRGFGNSLTPIVVLAGASSRLGHTLFHSSFIP
;
A
#
# COMPACT_ATOMS: atom_id res chain seq x y z
N MET A 1 12.86 -16.15 -8.73
CA MET A 1 12.54 -15.08 -9.70
C MET A 1 13.63 -14.03 -9.87
N ILE A 2 14.05 -13.28 -8.84
CA ILE A 2 15.11 -12.25 -9.02
C ILE A 2 16.47 -12.87 -9.40
N HIS A 3 16.87 -13.97 -8.75
CA HIS A 3 18.07 -14.72 -9.15
C HIS A 3 17.99 -15.20 -10.61
N MET A 4 16.82 -15.67 -11.02
CA MET A 4 16.54 -16.07 -12.40
C MET A 4 16.64 -14.88 -13.35
N PHE A 5 16.11 -13.71 -12.98
CA PHE A 5 16.28 -12.47 -13.75
C PHE A 5 17.76 -12.11 -13.93
N TYR A 6 18.54 -12.06 -12.85
CA TYR A 6 19.98 -11.73 -12.95
C TYR A 6 20.76 -12.76 -13.75
N ARG A 7 20.45 -14.05 -13.58
CA ARG A 7 21.00 -15.12 -14.41
C ARG A 7 20.65 -14.88 -15.89
N LYS A 8 19.39 -14.58 -16.22
CA LYS A 8 18.97 -14.27 -17.60
C LYS A 8 19.60 -12.99 -18.13
N ALA A 9 19.75 -11.96 -17.31
CA ALA A 9 20.42 -10.72 -17.67
C ALA A 9 21.92 -10.94 -17.98
N SER A 10 22.55 -11.91 -17.32
CA SER A 10 23.93 -12.34 -17.64
C SER A 10 24.02 -13.20 -18.91
N GLU A 11 23.00 -14.02 -19.19
CA GLU A 11 22.93 -14.87 -20.39
C GLU A 11 22.53 -14.08 -21.64
N VAL A 12 21.71 -13.04 -21.50
CA VAL A 12 21.13 -12.23 -22.59
C VAL A 12 21.42 -10.74 -22.31
N PRO A 13 22.50 -10.17 -22.85
CA PRO A 13 22.92 -8.79 -22.55
C PRO A 13 21.85 -7.72 -22.82
N GLU A 14 20.97 -7.96 -23.80
CA GLU A 14 19.85 -7.06 -24.13
C GLU A 14 18.90 -6.84 -22.95
N ILE A 15 18.67 -7.87 -22.11
CA ILE A 15 17.84 -7.76 -20.90
C ILE A 15 18.44 -6.72 -19.95
N GLN A 16 19.75 -6.76 -19.72
CA GLN A 16 20.42 -5.81 -18.83
C GLN A 16 20.36 -4.38 -19.37
N VAL A 17 20.58 -4.20 -20.69
CA VAL A 17 20.51 -2.89 -21.35
C VAL A 17 19.12 -2.28 -21.24
N LEU A 18 18.07 -3.04 -21.56
CA LEU A 18 16.70 -2.55 -21.48
C LEU A 18 16.27 -2.27 -20.03
N TYR A 19 16.73 -3.07 -19.08
CA TYR A 19 16.45 -2.85 -17.66
C TYR A 19 17.06 -1.54 -17.14
N GLU A 20 18.34 -1.28 -17.45
CA GLU A 20 18.97 -0.01 -17.09
C GLU A 20 18.33 1.18 -17.83
N ARG A 21 17.92 1.02 -19.09
CA ARG A 21 17.13 2.06 -19.80
C ARG A 21 15.82 2.37 -19.07
N CYS A 22 15.08 1.37 -18.63
CA CYS A 22 13.86 1.58 -17.84
C CYS A 22 14.15 2.32 -16.53
N LYS A 23 15.24 1.97 -15.82
CA LYS A 23 15.65 2.68 -14.59
C LYS A 23 16.00 4.14 -14.86
N GLN A 24 16.73 4.44 -15.93
CA GLN A 24 17.06 5.80 -16.32
C GLN A 24 15.82 6.62 -16.65
N LEU A 25 14.93 6.09 -17.50
CA LEU A 25 13.67 6.77 -17.85
C LEU A 25 12.78 6.99 -16.62
N ALA A 26 12.70 6.01 -15.71
CA ALA A 26 11.98 6.15 -14.45
C ALA A 26 12.53 7.27 -13.56
N ARG A 27 13.87 7.39 -13.45
CA ARG A 27 14.51 8.47 -12.69
C ARG A 27 14.23 9.84 -13.32
N THR A 28 14.32 9.95 -14.65
CA THR A 28 13.99 11.19 -15.37
C THR A 28 12.52 11.58 -15.22
N ALA A 29 11.60 10.63 -15.32
CA ALA A 29 10.17 10.90 -15.12
C ALA A 29 9.89 11.43 -13.69
N LYS A 30 10.52 10.84 -12.66
CA LYS A 30 10.40 11.30 -11.27
C LYS A 30 10.99 12.71 -11.06
N SER A 31 12.15 13.01 -11.64
CA SER A 31 12.79 14.32 -11.45
C SER A 31 12.00 15.45 -12.11
N GLN A 32 11.43 15.21 -13.29
CA GLN A 32 10.59 16.19 -13.98
C GLN A 32 9.33 16.56 -13.18
N GLU A 33 8.72 15.59 -12.47
CA GLU A 33 7.55 15.84 -11.63
C GLU A 33 7.86 16.75 -10.42
N ILE A 34 9.09 16.70 -9.90
CA ILE A 34 9.52 17.56 -8.78
C ILE A 34 9.74 19.01 -9.25
N ILE A 35 10.21 19.21 -10.48
CA ILE A 35 10.59 20.55 -11.01
C ILE A 35 9.37 21.41 -11.40
N GLN A 36 8.20 20.80 -11.68
CA GLN A 36 7.00 21.50 -12.18
C GLN A 36 6.17 22.24 -11.10
N GLN A 37 6.76 22.61 -9.97
CA GLN A 37 6.02 23.15 -8.83
C GLN A 37 5.92 24.69 -8.90
N ASN A 38 4.74 25.20 -9.24
CA ASN A 38 4.44 26.62 -9.14
C ASN A 38 3.90 26.94 -7.74
N ILE A 39 4.65 27.75 -6.99
CA ILE A 39 4.22 28.28 -5.69
C ILE A 39 3.27 29.45 -5.96
N CYS A 40 2.02 29.31 -5.56
CA CYS A 40 1.01 30.35 -5.67
C CYS A 40 0.99 31.19 -4.39
N PRO A 41 0.90 32.53 -4.47
CA PRO A 41 0.87 33.39 -3.28
C PRO A 41 -0.41 33.22 -2.44
N ASP A 42 -1.57 32.90 -3.03
CA ASP A 42 -2.82 32.63 -2.30
C ASP A 42 -3.20 31.14 -2.40
N LEU A 43 -3.57 30.54 -1.25
CA LEU A 43 -4.02 29.15 -1.18
C LEU A 43 -5.32 28.93 -1.96
N ARG A 44 -6.15 29.97 -2.14
CA ARG A 44 -7.44 29.90 -2.85
C ARG A 44 -7.27 29.65 -4.34
N ASP A 45 -6.16 30.11 -4.91
CA ASP A 45 -5.85 29.93 -6.33
C ASP A 45 -5.57 28.46 -6.68
N TYR A 46 -5.32 27.61 -5.67
CA TYR A 46 -5.21 26.16 -5.85
C TYR A 46 -6.56 25.44 -5.94
N MET A 47 -7.67 26.10 -5.58
CA MET A 47 -8.99 25.47 -5.61
C MET A 47 -9.51 25.37 -7.05
N PRO A 48 -9.81 24.16 -7.56
CA PRO A 48 -10.39 24.01 -8.88
C PRO A 48 -11.86 24.47 -8.88
N PRO A 49 -12.48 24.64 -10.07
CA PRO A 49 -13.88 25.02 -10.18
C PRO A 49 -14.80 24.16 -9.31
N LYS A 50 -15.89 24.75 -8.78
CA LYS A 50 -16.80 24.09 -7.84
C LYS A 50 -17.26 22.71 -8.30
N GLN A 51 -17.61 22.57 -9.58
CA GLN A 51 -18.03 21.29 -10.15
C GLN A 51 -16.96 20.19 -10.00
N THR A 52 -15.72 20.52 -10.31
CA THR A 52 -14.57 19.62 -10.12
C THR A 52 -14.35 19.34 -8.64
N SER A 53 -14.38 20.36 -7.79
CA SER A 53 -14.24 20.22 -6.34
C SER A 53 -15.31 19.30 -5.75
N ASP A 54 -16.58 19.50 -6.09
CA ASP A 54 -17.71 18.69 -5.63
C ASP A 54 -17.50 17.21 -5.98
N ARG A 55 -17.10 16.92 -7.23
CA ARG A 55 -16.84 15.55 -7.70
C ARG A 55 -15.71 14.88 -6.92
N LEU A 56 -14.60 15.58 -6.71
CA LEU A 56 -13.44 15.04 -5.99
C LEU A 56 -13.74 14.87 -4.49
N ILE A 57 -14.46 15.79 -3.86
CA ILE A 57 -14.91 15.65 -2.48
C ILE A 57 -15.82 14.42 -2.34
N GLN A 58 -16.79 14.22 -3.23
CA GLN A 58 -17.64 13.03 -3.20
C GLN A 58 -16.82 11.73 -3.35
N ALA A 59 -15.76 11.76 -4.16
CA ALA A 59 -14.85 10.64 -4.29
C ALA A 59 -14.07 10.34 -3.01
N TYR A 60 -13.59 11.36 -2.28
CA TYR A 60 -13.00 11.17 -0.95
C TYR A 60 -14.03 10.61 0.05
N LEU A 61 -15.24 11.18 0.07
CA LEU A 61 -16.30 10.81 1.01
C LEU A 61 -16.76 9.35 0.86
N ARG A 62 -16.93 8.87 -0.39
CA ARG A 62 -17.36 7.49 -0.66
C ARG A 62 -16.26 6.44 -0.51
N THR A 63 -14.99 6.85 -0.46
CA THR A 63 -13.84 5.96 -0.34
C THR A 63 -13.19 6.04 1.04
N PHE A 64 -12.14 6.83 1.22
CA PHE A 64 -11.31 6.83 2.42
C PHE A 64 -12.04 7.36 3.65
N GLU A 65 -12.91 8.37 3.51
CA GLU A 65 -13.71 8.84 4.64
C GLU A 65 -14.69 7.78 5.13
N SER A 66 -15.18 6.91 4.25
CA SER A 66 -16.10 5.82 4.60
C SER A 66 -15.47 4.74 5.49
N VAL A 67 -14.15 4.77 5.68
CA VAL A 67 -13.38 3.83 6.49
C VAL A 67 -12.65 4.54 7.63
N TYR A 68 -11.89 5.61 7.33
CA TYR A 68 -10.99 6.25 8.28
C TYR A 68 -11.64 7.28 9.20
N ARG A 69 -12.83 7.82 8.86
CA ARG A 69 -13.60 8.74 9.71
C ARG A 69 -12.81 9.97 10.20
N ILE A 70 -12.09 10.65 9.29
CA ILE A 70 -11.22 11.76 9.67
C ILE A 70 -12.04 13.02 9.93
N VAL A 71 -13.02 13.32 9.09
CA VAL A 71 -13.83 14.54 9.23
C VAL A 71 -15.24 14.22 9.72
N HIS A 72 -15.83 15.14 10.47
CA HIS A 72 -17.27 15.09 10.66
C HIS A 72 -17.95 15.62 9.40
N VAL A 73 -18.53 14.72 8.60
CA VAL A 73 -18.99 15.04 7.23
C VAL A 73 -20.01 16.20 7.20
N PRO A 74 -21.03 16.25 8.08
CA PRO A 74 -21.97 17.37 8.11
C PRO A 74 -21.32 18.72 8.43
N SER A 75 -20.37 18.76 9.36
CA SER A 75 -19.65 20.01 9.70
C SER A 75 -18.78 20.47 8.52
N PHE A 76 -18.05 19.55 7.91
CA PHE A 76 -17.20 19.86 6.74
C PHE A 76 -18.03 20.40 5.58
N LEU A 77 -19.15 19.75 5.23
CA LEU A 77 -19.99 20.18 4.10
C LEU A 77 -20.60 21.56 4.33
N ARG A 78 -20.98 21.90 5.57
CA ARG A 78 -21.45 23.26 5.92
C ARG A 78 -20.36 24.31 5.70
N GLU A 79 -19.13 24.04 6.12
CA GLU A 79 -17.99 24.95 5.91
C GLU A 79 -17.60 25.04 4.42
N TYR A 80 -17.69 23.93 3.69
CA TYR A 80 -17.47 23.87 2.24
C TYR A 80 -18.52 24.66 1.45
N ASP A 81 -19.80 24.56 1.80
CA ASP A 81 -20.85 25.40 1.20
C ASP A 81 -20.65 26.88 1.52
N GLN A 82 -20.15 27.21 2.72
CA GLN A 82 -19.82 28.58 3.10
C GLN A 82 -18.62 29.12 2.31
N TYR A 83 -17.59 28.31 2.07
CA TYR A 83 -16.45 28.69 1.23
C TYR A 83 -16.90 29.15 -0.15
N TRP A 84 -17.85 28.44 -0.78
CA TRP A 84 -18.35 28.82 -2.11
C TRP A 84 -19.25 30.06 -2.12
N LYS A 85 -19.78 30.47 -0.96
CA LYS A 85 -20.52 31.74 -0.81
C LYS A 85 -19.59 32.91 -0.57
N ASP A 86 -18.58 32.73 0.28
CA ASP A 86 -17.59 33.75 0.63
C ASP A 86 -16.21 33.12 0.92
N PRO A 87 -15.35 32.95 -0.11
CA PRO A 87 -14.03 32.34 0.04
C PRO A 87 -13.09 33.10 0.98
N GLN A 88 -13.35 34.39 1.23
CA GLN A 88 -12.48 35.21 2.08
C GLN A 88 -12.59 34.84 3.56
N THR A 89 -13.71 34.26 3.96
CA THR A 89 -13.97 33.84 5.35
C THR A 89 -13.28 32.53 5.72
N ALA A 90 -12.80 31.76 4.75
CA ALA A 90 -12.22 30.46 5.00
C ALA A 90 -10.83 30.53 5.63
N SER A 91 -10.62 29.72 6.67
CA SER A 91 -9.33 29.59 7.32
C SER A 91 -8.32 28.88 6.39
N PRO A 92 -7.01 29.21 6.48
CA PRO A 92 -5.98 28.46 5.75
C PRO A 92 -6.02 26.96 6.04
N ALA A 93 -6.30 26.56 7.29
CA ALA A 93 -6.40 25.15 7.67
C ALA A 93 -7.52 24.42 6.92
N PHE A 94 -8.70 25.04 6.79
CA PHE A 94 -9.81 24.48 6.03
C PHE A 94 -9.46 24.31 4.54
N ILE A 95 -8.82 25.30 3.94
CA ILE A 95 -8.38 25.25 2.54
C ILE A 95 -7.40 24.08 2.35
N ILE A 96 -6.37 23.98 3.21
CA ILE A 96 -5.39 22.90 3.14
C ILE A 96 -6.04 21.52 3.32
N MET A 97 -6.94 21.33 4.29
CA MET A 97 -7.67 20.07 4.45
C MET A 97 -8.47 19.73 3.20
N THR A 98 -9.16 20.71 2.62
CA THR A 98 -9.95 20.54 1.40
C THR A 98 -9.03 20.14 0.23
N LEU A 99 -7.90 20.82 0.03
CA LEU A 99 -6.92 20.46 -1.01
C LEU A 99 -6.42 19.01 -0.87
N LEU A 100 -6.18 18.54 0.35
CA LEU A 100 -5.80 17.15 0.60
C LEU A 100 -6.93 16.16 0.28
N MET A 101 -8.17 16.49 0.64
CA MET A 101 -9.34 15.68 0.26
C MET A 101 -9.53 15.64 -1.26
N LEU A 102 -9.29 16.76 -1.97
CA LEU A 102 -9.29 16.79 -3.43
C LEU A 102 -8.18 15.91 -4.01
N ALA A 103 -6.96 15.95 -3.44
CA ALA A 103 -5.84 15.12 -3.87
C ALA A 103 -6.14 13.62 -3.70
N ILE A 104 -6.78 13.22 -2.60
CA ILE A 104 -7.22 11.84 -2.38
C ILE A 104 -8.34 11.49 -3.37
N GLY A 105 -9.35 12.35 -3.50
CA GLY A 105 -10.49 12.14 -4.40
C GLY A 105 -10.08 11.98 -5.86
N ASN A 106 -9.05 12.71 -6.31
CA ASN A 106 -8.57 12.64 -7.68
C ASN A 106 -8.05 11.24 -8.05
N SER A 107 -7.49 10.49 -7.10
CA SER A 107 -7.06 9.10 -7.32
C SER A 107 -8.20 8.17 -7.77
N PHE A 108 -9.47 8.50 -7.46
CA PHE A 108 -10.66 7.69 -7.77
C PHE A 108 -11.50 8.26 -8.91
N CYS A 109 -10.97 9.26 -9.59
CA CYS A 109 -11.69 10.11 -10.52
C CYS A 109 -10.99 10.21 -11.89
N GLN A 110 -9.99 9.36 -12.12
CA GLN A 110 -9.14 9.36 -13.33
C GLN A 110 -9.77 8.59 -14.50
N SER A 111 -10.84 7.83 -14.26
CA SER A 111 -11.58 7.10 -15.30
C SER A 111 -12.72 7.99 -15.80
N GLY A 112 -12.49 8.74 -16.88
CA GLY A 112 -13.46 9.66 -17.48
C GLY A 112 -12.96 10.26 -18.79
N ASP A 113 -13.82 11.02 -19.47
CA ASP A 113 -13.49 11.75 -20.70
C ASP A 113 -12.28 12.70 -20.46
N PRO A 114 -11.13 12.51 -21.14
CA PRO A 114 -9.93 13.32 -20.95
C PRO A 114 -10.16 14.83 -21.15
N ASP A 115 -11.18 15.19 -21.94
CA ASP A 115 -11.47 16.57 -22.31
C ASP A 115 -12.47 17.28 -21.37
N LYS A 116 -13.04 16.55 -20.39
CA LYS A 116 -13.98 17.14 -19.40
C LYS A 116 -13.55 16.79 -17.98
N ASP A 117 -13.19 17.84 -17.24
CA ASP A 117 -12.95 17.82 -15.78
C ASP A 117 -11.76 16.96 -15.31
N TYR A 118 -10.83 16.57 -16.20
CA TYR A 118 -9.60 15.87 -15.84
C TYR A 118 -8.68 16.77 -15.00
N VAL A 119 -8.23 16.26 -13.85
CA VAL A 119 -7.25 16.93 -12.99
C VAL A 119 -5.92 16.17 -13.10
N PRO A 120 -4.87 16.79 -13.67
CA PRO A 120 -3.56 16.17 -13.77
C PRO A 120 -3.01 15.72 -12.41
N ARG A 121 -2.28 14.61 -12.39
CA ARG A 121 -1.61 14.12 -11.17
C ARG A 121 -0.64 15.16 -10.59
N SER A 122 0.02 15.94 -11.44
CA SER A 122 0.88 17.05 -11.01
C SER A 122 0.13 18.08 -10.16
N THR A 123 -1.15 18.33 -10.44
CA THR A 123 -2.00 19.20 -9.60
C THR A 123 -2.24 18.59 -8.23
N SER A 124 -2.52 17.29 -8.13
CA SER A 124 -2.65 16.59 -6.85
C SER A 124 -1.33 16.58 -6.07
N SER A 125 -0.20 16.39 -6.76
CA SER A 125 1.13 16.52 -6.17
C SER A 125 1.35 17.92 -5.61
N GLN A 126 0.98 18.97 -6.35
CA GLN A 126 1.08 20.35 -5.88
C GLN A 126 0.27 20.59 -4.59
N TRP A 127 -0.97 20.09 -4.52
CA TRP A 127 -1.79 20.20 -3.31
C TRP A 127 -1.14 19.53 -2.10
N VAL A 128 -0.56 18.34 -2.29
CA VAL A 128 0.16 17.59 -1.24
C VAL A 128 1.40 18.35 -0.76
N TYR A 129 2.21 18.89 -1.68
CA TYR A 129 3.41 19.65 -1.33
C TYR A 129 3.07 20.99 -0.65
N THR A 130 2.03 21.69 -1.10
CA THR A 130 1.53 22.90 -0.45
C THR A 130 1.12 22.60 1.00
N ALA A 131 0.38 21.50 1.24
CA ALA A 131 0.00 21.07 2.57
C ALA A 131 1.21 20.69 3.45
N GLN A 132 2.19 19.98 2.88
CA GLN A 132 3.41 19.60 3.59
C GLN A 132 4.24 20.83 4.00
N THR A 133 4.39 21.80 3.11
CA THR A 133 5.05 23.08 3.41
C THR A 133 4.31 23.85 4.50
N TRP A 134 2.97 23.93 4.40
CA TRP A 134 2.14 24.57 5.41
C TRP A 134 2.30 23.91 6.80
N LEU A 135 2.33 22.57 6.86
CA LEU A 135 2.57 21.81 8.10
C LEU A 135 3.99 21.97 8.66
N SER A 136 4.98 22.23 7.82
CA SER A 136 6.39 22.38 8.22
C SER A 136 6.74 23.78 8.74
N SER A 137 5.87 24.78 8.55
CA SER A 137 6.00 26.12 9.14
C SER A 137 6.11 26.05 10.68
N PRO A 138 6.90 26.93 11.34
CA PRO A 138 7.24 26.83 12.76
C PRO A 138 6.08 26.42 13.66
N PHE A 139 6.35 25.46 14.54
CA PHE A 139 5.37 24.90 15.48
C PHE A 139 4.92 25.96 16.50
N GLU A 140 3.77 26.58 16.26
CA GLU A 140 3.08 27.37 17.26
C GLU A 140 2.10 26.49 18.07
N LYS A 141 1.97 26.75 19.38
CA LYS A 141 1.00 26.06 20.25
C LYS A 141 -0.45 26.17 19.72
N SER A 142 -0.76 27.24 19.00
CA SER A 142 -2.06 27.48 18.34
C SER A 142 -2.45 26.37 17.35
N ARG A 143 -1.47 25.63 16.82
CA ARG A 143 -1.64 24.51 15.87
C ARG A 143 -1.82 23.14 16.56
N LEU A 144 -1.83 23.07 17.89
CA LEU A 144 -2.13 21.82 18.61
C LEU A 144 -3.65 21.66 18.80
N ASN A 145 -4.35 21.41 17.70
CA ASN A 145 -5.80 21.26 17.66
C ASN A 145 -6.24 20.08 16.76
N ILE A 146 -7.50 19.67 16.87
CA ILE A 146 -8.06 18.53 16.11
C ILE A 146 -7.85 18.72 14.60
N ALA A 147 -8.09 19.93 14.08
CA ALA A 147 -7.92 20.23 12.66
C ALA A 147 -6.49 19.95 12.17
N SER A 148 -5.48 20.17 13.01
CA SER A 148 -4.09 19.89 12.65
C SER A 148 -3.76 18.39 12.64
N LEU A 149 -4.40 17.59 13.51
CA LEU A 149 -4.32 16.13 13.45
C LEU A 149 -5.07 15.58 12.23
N GLN A 150 -6.26 16.10 11.93
CA GLN A 150 -7.03 15.75 10.73
C GLN A 150 -6.23 16.05 9.47
N THR A 151 -5.63 17.24 9.39
CA THR A 151 -4.77 17.64 8.26
C THR A 151 -3.59 16.70 8.08
N GLN A 152 -2.91 16.31 9.17
CA GLN A 152 -1.80 15.36 9.11
C GLN A 152 -2.27 13.96 8.68
N CYS A 153 -3.42 13.47 9.16
CA CYS A 153 -4.00 12.21 8.71
C CYS A 153 -4.28 12.25 7.19
N LEU A 154 -4.95 13.30 6.72
CA LEU A 154 -5.24 13.53 5.30
C LEU A 154 -3.96 13.62 4.46
N LEU A 155 -2.91 14.28 4.97
CA LEU A 155 -1.63 14.38 4.26
C LEU A 155 -0.99 12.99 4.06
N LEU A 156 -1.02 12.13 5.09
CA LEU A 156 -0.46 10.78 4.98
C LEU A 156 -1.26 9.92 4.00
N LEU A 157 -2.59 10.01 4.02
CA LEU A 157 -3.42 9.31 3.05
C LEU A 157 -3.22 9.85 1.64
N ALA A 158 -3.13 11.16 1.45
CA ALA A 158 -2.89 11.76 0.14
C ALA A 158 -1.53 11.34 -0.45
N ARG A 159 -0.49 11.26 0.38
CA ARG A 159 0.82 10.70 -0.01
C ARG A 159 0.72 9.24 -0.41
N GLN A 160 -0.07 8.45 0.31
CA GLN A 160 -0.33 7.06 -0.06
C GLN A 160 -1.09 6.95 -1.39
N THR A 161 -2.20 7.66 -1.58
CA THR A 161 -3.04 7.52 -2.78
C THR A 161 -2.45 8.14 -4.04
N ASN A 162 -1.47 9.04 -3.91
CA ASN A 162 -0.78 9.69 -5.02
C ASN A 162 0.65 9.16 -5.24
N GLY A 163 1.13 8.22 -4.41
CA GLY A 163 2.49 7.65 -4.56
C GLY A 163 3.63 8.61 -4.20
N ILE A 164 3.37 9.67 -3.44
CA ILE A 164 4.34 10.74 -3.13
C ILE A 164 5.09 10.42 -1.85
N SER A 165 6.39 10.10 -1.97
CA SER A 165 7.27 9.77 -0.83
C SER A 165 6.61 8.77 0.14
N SER A 166 5.93 7.77 -0.41
CA SER A 166 5.10 6.81 0.35
C SER A 166 5.93 5.93 1.28
N ASP A 167 7.20 5.70 0.95
CA ASP A 167 8.21 5.02 1.75
C ASP A 167 8.55 5.77 3.06
N LEU A 168 8.33 7.09 3.10
CA LEU A 168 8.59 7.93 4.27
C LEU A 168 7.35 8.13 5.17
N VAL A 169 6.23 7.46 4.87
CA VAL A 169 4.98 7.60 5.63
C VAL A 169 5.14 7.11 7.07
N TRP A 170 5.89 6.03 7.31
CA TRP A 170 6.10 5.50 8.68
C TRP A 170 6.76 6.53 9.62
N ILE A 171 7.75 7.28 9.13
CA ILE A 171 8.41 8.35 9.92
C ILE A 171 7.39 9.44 10.28
N SER A 172 6.59 9.86 9.30
CA SER A 172 5.60 10.93 9.48
C SER A 172 4.44 10.47 10.38
N ALA A 173 4.03 9.20 10.29
CA ALA A 173 3.06 8.57 11.19
C ALA A 173 3.56 8.59 12.65
N GLY A 174 4.86 8.40 12.87
CA GLY A 174 5.46 8.53 14.20
C GLY A 174 5.47 9.94 14.78
N ALA A 175 5.59 10.97 13.92
CA ALA A 175 5.42 12.35 14.35
C ALA A 175 3.95 12.66 14.70
N LEU A 176 3.02 12.19 13.87
CA LEU A 176 1.58 12.32 14.11
C LEU A 176 1.15 11.64 15.42
N LEU A 177 1.58 10.41 15.65
CA LEU A 177 1.28 9.66 16.87
C LEU A 177 1.73 10.42 18.12
N ARG A 178 3.00 10.85 18.17
CA ARG A 178 3.55 11.59 19.32
C ARG A 178 2.85 12.93 19.52
N THR A 179 2.46 13.61 18.44
CA THR A 179 1.67 14.84 18.52
C THR A 179 0.30 14.59 19.14
N ALA A 180 -0.40 13.53 18.73
CA ALA A 180 -1.70 13.16 19.29
C ALA A 180 -1.59 12.73 20.76
N MET A 181 -0.54 11.98 21.12
CA MET A 181 -0.27 11.62 22.51
C MET A 181 0.01 12.85 23.38
N HIS A 182 0.82 13.79 22.88
CA HIS A 182 1.08 15.07 23.55
C HIS A 182 -0.22 15.86 23.78
N MET A 183 -1.17 15.77 22.86
CA MET A 183 -2.51 16.38 22.97
C MET A 183 -3.51 15.55 23.80
N GLY A 184 -3.10 14.42 24.37
CA GLY A 184 -3.90 13.58 25.25
C GLY A 184 -4.88 12.63 24.55
N PHE A 185 -4.73 12.34 23.26
CA PHE A 185 -5.69 11.49 22.51
C PHE A 185 -5.63 10.01 22.88
N HIS A 186 -4.53 9.58 23.50
CA HIS A 186 -4.36 8.23 24.04
C HIS A 186 -5.19 7.98 25.31
N ILE A 187 -5.71 9.04 25.93
CA ILE A 187 -6.52 8.96 27.15
C ILE A 187 -8.00 9.01 26.78
N ASP A 188 -8.81 8.08 27.31
CA ASP A 188 -10.24 8.07 27.03
C ASP A 188 -10.92 9.37 27.49
N PRO A 189 -11.78 9.97 26.63
CA PRO A 189 -12.56 11.15 26.96
C PRO A 189 -13.35 11.10 28.28
N ARG A 190 -13.70 9.91 28.81
CA ARG A 190 -14.38 9.77 30.12
C ARG A 190 -13.58 10.39 31.27
N HIS A 191 -12.26 10.51 31.12
CA HIS A 191 -11.38 11.12 32.13
C HIS A 191 -11.29 12.66 32.00
N ILE A 192 -11.82 13.24 30.92
CA ILE A 192 -11.76 14.67 30.63
C ILE A 192 -13.04 15.34 31.15
N ARG A 193 -12.91 16.16 32.19
CA ARG A 193 -14.06 16.88 32.76
C ARG A 193 -14.58 17.93 31.77
N GLY A 194 -15.91 17.94 31.57
CA GLY A 194 -16.59 18.96 30.77
C GLY A 194 -16.45 18.81 29.26
N ILE A 195 -15.93 17.68 28.77
CA ILE A 195 -15.90 17.41 27.32
C ILE A 195 -17.32 17.16 26.80
N SER A 196 -17.65 17.74 25.64
CA SER A 196 -18.93 17.47 24.99
C SER A 196 -18.96 16.05 24.42
N PHE A 197 -20.17 15.49 24.23
CA PHE A 197 -20.33 14.19 23.58
C PHE A 197 -19.70 14.19 22.18
N PHE A 198 -19.94 15.26 21.42
CA PHE A 198 -19.38 15.46 20.09
C PHE A 198 -17.84 15.40 20.10
N ASP A 199 -17.19 16.18 20.96
CA ASP A 199 -15.73 16.23 21.05
C ASP A 199 -15.14 14.90 21.53
N ALA A 200 -15.82 14.20 22.43
CA ALA A 200 -15.41 12.88 22.90
C ALA A 200 -15.43 11.86 21.75
N GLN A 201 -16.50 11.81 20.95
CA GLN A 201 -16.58 10.89 19.81
C GLN A 201 -15.58 11.26 18.71
N LEU A 202 -15.41 12.56 18.42
CA LEU A 202 -14.44 13.01 17.43
C LEU A 202 -13.01 12.65 17.86
N ARG A 203 -12.66 12.81 19.14
CA ARG A 203 -11.36 12.38 19.69
C ARG A 203 -11.12 10.89 19.52
N ARG A 204 -12.09 10.04 19.87
CA ARG A 204 -11.97 8.57 19.69
C ARG A 204 -11.77 8.22 18.22
N ARG A 205 -12.56 8.80 17.30
CA ARG A 205 -12.40 8.57 15.86
C ARG A 205 -10.99 8.89 15.39
N ILE A 206 -10.50 10.11 15.65
CA ILE A 206 -9.16 10.52 15.22
C ILE A 206 -8.07 9.64 15.82
N TRP A 207 -8.18 9.28 17.11
CA TRP A 207 -7.22 8.40 17.75
C TRP A 207 -7.12 7.04 17.04
N HIS A 208 -8.26 6.38 16.77
CA HIS A 208 -8.26 5.08 16.10
C HIS A 208 -7.86 5.17 14.62
N THR A 209 -8.11 6.29 13.94
CA THR A 209 -7.54 6.57 12.61
C THR A 209 -6.01 6.62 12.65
N ILE A 210 -5.44 7.31 13.64
CA ILE A 210 -3.99 7.42 13.81
C ILE A 210 -3.38 6.05 14.07
N LEU A 211 -3.99 5.24 14.95
CA LEU A 211 -3.50 3.89 15.22
C LEU A 211 -3.55 2.99 13.98
N GLU A 212 -4.61 3.12 13.16
CA GLU A 212 -4.70 2.40 11.89
C GLU A 212 -3.56 2.80 10.93
N ILE A 213 -3.30 4.10 10.78
CA ILE A 213 -2.18 4.59 9.95
C ILE A 213 -0.83 4.07 10.47
N VAL A 214 -0.63 4.04 11.80
CA VAL A 214 0.61 3.56 12.43
C VAL A 214 0.84 2.07 12.15
N VAL A 215 -0.16 1.21 12.38
CA VAL A 215 0.02 -0.24 12.18
C VAL A 215 0.20 -0.58 10.70
N GLN A 216 -0.51 0.12 9.79
CA GLN A 216 -0.35 -0.11 8.36
C GLN A 216 1.01 0.37 7.85
N SER A 217 1.44 1.57 8.26
CA SER A 217 2.76 2.09 7.85
C SER A 217 3.93 1.28 8.44
N SER A 218 3.77 0.70 9.63
CA SER A 218 4.74 -0.22 10.24
C SER A 218 4.97 -1.45 9.37
N MET A 219 3.90 -2.06 8.88
CA MET A 219 3.98 -3.17 7.93
C MET A 219 4.54 -2.76 6.57
N ASP A 220 4.18 -1.58 6.05
CA ASP A 220 4.66 -1.11 4.74
C ASP A 220 6.17 -0.83 4.73
N ALA A 221 6.70 -0.29 5.83
CA ALA A 221 8.11 0.05 5.98
C ALA A 221 8.97 -1.09 6.54
N GLY A 222 8.36 -2.14 7.11
CA GLY A 222 9.07 -3.15 7.91
C GLY A 222 9.58 -2.61 9.26
N GLY A 223 9.03 -1.48 9.72
CA GLY A 223 9.42 -0.83 10.98
C GLY A 223 8.62 -1.36 12.16
N LEU A 224 9.18 -1.37 13.37
CA LEU A 224 8.43 -1.72 14.58
C LEU A 224 7.20 -0.80 14.76
N PRO A 225 6.08 -1.34 15.30
CA PRO A 225 4.97 -0.49 15.73
C PRO A 225 5.46 0.54 16.74
N LEU A 226 5.00 1.78 16.59
CA LEU A 226 5.43 2.91 17.41
C LEU A 226 4.65 3.03 18.73
N ILE A 227 3.81 2.04 19.03
CA ILE A 227 2.92 2.01 20.19
C ILE A 227 2.60 0.57 20.60
N HIS A 228 2.51 0.32 21.90
CA HIS A 228 2.02 -0.91 22.49
C HIS A 228 0.55 -0.77 22.91
N CYS A 229 -0.15 -1.90 23.06
CA CYS A 229 -1.57 -1.89 23.47
C CYS A 229 -1.78 -1.33 24.88
N ASP A 230 -0.74 -1.31 25.71
CA ASP A 230 -0.80 -0.81 27.10
C ASP A 230 -0.53 0.70 27.20
N ASP A 231 -0.18 1.37 26.10
CA ASP A 231 0.19 2.79 26.09
C ASP A 231 -1.04 3.74 26.04
N TYR A 232 -2.26 3.19 25.92
CA TYR A 232 -3.49 3.96 25.79
C TYR A 232 -4.69 3.24 26.41
N ASP A 233 -5.67 4.02 26.88
CA ASP A 233 -6.94 3.51 27.41
C ASP A 233 -8.17 4.04 26.65
N CYS A 234 -7.95 4.79 25.57
CA CYS A 234 -8.99 5.35 24.71
C CYS A 234 -9.87 4.24 24.09
N GLU A 235 -11.15 4.24 24.46
CA GLU A 235 -12.11 3.21 24.05
C GLU A 235 -12.43 3.29 22.55
N PRO A 236 -12.96 2.21 21.94
CA PRO A 236 -13.42 2.22 20.55
C PRO A 236 -14.47 3.31 20.28
N PRO A 237 -14.58 3.80 19.02
CA PRO A 237 -15.63 4.74 18.65
C PRO A 237 -17.01 4.07 18.75
N LEU A 238 -18.05 4.84 19.09
CA LEU A 238 -19.42 4.31 19.15
C LEU A 238 -19.97 4.00 17.75
N ASN A 239 -20.84 2.99 17.66
CA ASN A 239 -21.55 2.68 16.42
C ASN A 239 -22.71 3.65 16.19
N ILE A 240 -22.39 4.82 15.65
CA ILE A 240 -23.33 5.91 15.36
C ILE A 240 -23.08 6.51 13.97
N ASP A 241 -24.14 7.02 13.36
CA ASP A 241 -24.04 7.87 12.17
C ASP A 241 -23.61 9.29 12.56
N ASP A 242 -22.98 10.03 11.64
CA ASP A 242 -22.50 11.40 11.90
C ASP A 242 -23.59 12.35 12.35
N ALA A 243 -24.77 12.30 11.73
CA ALA A 243 -25.90 13.14 12.14
C ALA A 243 -26.29 12.94 13.62
N GLN A 244 -26.08 11.73 14.16
CA GLN A 244 -26.39 11.45 15.56
C GLN A 244 -25.38 12.06 16.53
N MET A 245 -24.16 12.42 16.08
CA MET A 245 -23.18 13.09 16.95
C MET A 245 -23.65 14.48 17.42
N GLU A 246 -24.54 15.12 16.67
CA GLU A 246 -25.13 16.42 17.01
C GLU A 246 -26.40 16.26 17.88
N ASP A 247 -27.16 15.17 17.71
CA ASP A 247 -28.56 15.06 18.19
C ASP A 247 -28.81 13.96 19.24
N SER A 248 -28.00 12.90 19.34
CA SER A 248 -28.32 11.73 20.18
C SER A 248 -27.10 10.96 20.70
N ASN A 249 -27.14 10.58 21.97
CA ASN A 249 -26.05 9.88 22.64
C ASN A 249 -26.17 8.34 22.60
N GLN A 250 -27.12 7.78 21.84
CA GLN A 250 -27.39 6.34 21.85
C GLN A 250 -26.70 5.61 20.69
N ALA A 251 -25.76 4.73 21.02
CA ALA A 251 -25.13 3.82 20.06
C ALA A 251 -26.13 2.77 19.56
N LYS A 252 -26.02 2.42 18.27
CA LYS A 252 -26.76 1.32 17.66
C LYS A 252 -26.07 -0.03 17.96
N PRO A 253 -26.80 -1.16 17.90
CA PRO A 253 -26.20 -2.50 17.91
C PRO A 253 -25.06 -2.61 16.89
N LEU A 254 -24.05 -3.43 17.16
CA LEU A 254 -22.89 -3.56 16.26
C LEU A 254 -23.23 -4.22 14.92
N GLU A 255 -24.36 -4.91 14.85
CA GLU A 255 -24.93 -5.55 13.68
C GLU A 255 -25.63 -4.55 12.74
N ASP A 256 -25.94 -3.34 13.22
CA ASP A 256 -26.53 -2.28 12.43
C ASP A 256 -25.44 -1.44 11.76
N PHE A 257 -25.47 -1.40 10.43
CA PHE A 257 -24.49 -0.64 9.66
C PHE A 257 -24.67 0.88 9.82
N THR A 258 -23.58 1.57 10.15
CA THR A 258 -23.49 3.03 10.32
C THR A 258 -22.27 3.58 9.59
N SER A 259 -22.13 4.91 9.55
CA SER A 259 -20.91 5.55 9.04
C SER A 259 -19.64 5.12 9.78
N THR A 260 -19.71 4.63 11.03
CA THR A 260 -18.53 4.29 11.85
C THR A 260 -18.20 2.78 11.83
N SER A 261 -19.05 1.94 11.24
CA SER A 261 -18.93 0.48 11.33
C SER A 261 -17.60 -0.07 10.81
N LEU A 262 -17.07 0.45 9.70
CA LEU A 262 -15.80 -0.03 9.13
C LEU A 262 -14.60 0.29 10.05
N GLN A 263 -14.60 1.48 10.67
CA GLN A 263 -13.56 1.85 11.63
C GLN A 263 -13.59 0.93 12.86
N ILE A 264 -14.79 0.61 13.36
CA ILE A 264 -14.98 -0.32 14.49
C ILE A 264 -14.45 -1.71 14.13
N VAL A 265 -14.79 -2.22 12.94
CA VAL A 265 -14.38 -3.56 12.52
C VAL A 265 -12.87 -3.66 12.32
N LEU A 266 -12.21 -2.61 11.82
CA LEU A 266 -10.74 -2.54 11.79
C LEU A 266 -10.15 -2.49 13.20
N GLN A 267 -10.71 -1.66 14.08
CA GLN A 267 -10.27 -1.49 15.46
C GLN A 267 -10.28 -2.81 16.24
N ARG A 268 -11.28 -3.68 16.01
CA ARG A 268 -11.36 -5.01 16.66
C ARG A 268 -10.12 -5.89 16.46
N SER A 269 -9.45 -5.75 15.33
CA SER A 269 -8.24 -6.52 15.00
C SER A 269 -6.93 -5.77 15.26
N LEU A 270 -7.00 -4.50 15.66
CA LEU A 270 -5.86 -3.60 15.75
C LEU A 270 -4.78 -4.08 16.71
N SER A 271 -5.17 -4.48 17.93
CA SER A 271 -4.22 -4.96 18.95
C SER A 271 -3.42 -6.16 18.47
N LEU A 272 -4.08 -7.10 17.78
CA LEU A 272 -3.44 -8.28 17.24
C LEU A 272 -2.59 -7.95 16.01
N ARG A 273 -3.04 -7.03 15.15
CA ARG A 273 -2.22 -6.54 14.03
C ARG A 273 -0.95 -5.82 14.50
N LEU A 274 -1.02 -5.07 15.61
CA LEU A 274 0.17 -4.49 16.26
C LEU A 274 1.12 -5.58 16.75
N GLN A 275 0.62 -6.62 17.41
CA GLN A 275 1.45 -7.76 17.86
C GLN A 275 2.09 -8.50 16.67
N VAL A 276 1.35 -8.71 15.57
CA VAL A 276 1.88 -9.31 14.35
C VAL A 276 2.97 -8.44 13.74
N ALA A 277 2.75 -7.14 13.61
CA ALA A 277 3.77 -6.22 13.10
C ALA A 277 5.03 -6.20 13.99
N GLN A 278 4.86 -6.26 15.32
CA GLN A 278 5.98 -6.38 16.25
C GLN A 278 6.73 -7.71 16.07
N PHE A 279 6.01 -8.83 15.96
CA PHE A 279 6.59 -10.16 15.72
C PHE A 279 7.38 -10.20 14.41
N LEU A 280 6.86 -9.59 13.35
CA LEU A 280 7.49 -9.58 12.03
C LEU A 280 8.68 -8.62 11.97
N ASN A 281 8.61 -7.46 12.64
CA ASN A 281 9.61 -6.40 12.47
C ASN A 281 10.67 -6.34 13.59
N ASP A 282 10.60 -7.21 14.61
CA ASP A 282 11.65 -7.33 15.62
C ASP A 282 12.84 -8.14 15.09
N PHE A 283 13.87 -7.42 14.62
CA PHE A 283 15.09 -8.01 14.07
C PHE A 283 15.88 -8.89 15.06
N ARG A 284 15.66 -8.72 16.37
CA ARG A 284 16.37 -9.51 17.40
C ARG A 284 15.67 -10.83 17.69
N ARG A 285 14.38 -10.90 17.40
CA ARG A 285 13.54 -12.05 17.73
C ARG A 285 13.48 -12.95 16.50
N GLY A 286 13.94 -14.19 16.64
CA GLY A 286 13.73 -15.19 15.60
C GLY A 286 12.24 -15.46 15.38
N THR A 287 11.86 -15.94 14.20
CA THR A 287 10.46 -16.26 13.89
C THR A 287 10.11 -17.67 14.38
N SER A 288 9.46 -17.75 15.54
CA SER A 288 8.91 -19.01 16.06
C SER A 288 7.70 -19.44 15.24
N TYR A 289 7.69 -20.68 14.77
CA TYR A 289 6.55 -21.20 14.02
C TYR A 289 5.30 -21.30 14.89
N ASP A 290 5.45 -21.76 16.13
CA ASP A 290 4.34 -21.88 17.08
C ASP A 290 3.72 -20.51 17.39
N GLU A 291 4.53 -19.47 17.58
CA GLU A 291 4.05 -18.11 17.81
C GLU A 291 3.28 -17.57 16.60
N ALA A 292 3.81 -17.78 15.38
CA ALA A 292 3.13 -17.41 14.14
C ALA A 292 1.78 -18.12 13.99
N LEU A 293 1.69 -19.40 14.37
CA LEU A 293 0.44 -20.16 14.37
C LEU A 293 -0.58 -19.62 15.40
N GLN A 294 -0.14 -19.24 16.60
CA GLN A 294 -1.05 -18.66 17.61
C GLN A 294 -1.58 -17.29 17.18
N LEU A 295 -0.71 -16.43 16.65
CA LEU A 295 -1.10 -15.12 16.12
C LEU A 295 -2.07 -15.28 14.94
N SER A 296 -1.77 -16.19 14.01
CA SER A 296 -2.62 -16.49 12.85
C SER A 296 -3.99 -17.03 13.26
N LYS A 297 -4.04 -17.97 14.21
CA LYS A 297 -5.29 -18.52 14.75
C LYS A 297 -6.17 -17.43 15.34
N SER A 298 -5.57 -16.57 16.16
CA SER A 298 -6.28 -15.46 16.82
C SER A 298 -6.82 -14.46 15.80
N LEU A 299 -6.03 -14.12 14.77
CA LEU A 299 -6.43 -13.13 13.77
C LEU A 299 -7.49 -13.69 12.82
N THR A 300 -7.39 -14.98 12.48
CA THR A 300 -8.39 -15.69 11.71
C THR A 300 -9.74 -15.75 12.44
N ASN A 301 -9.74 -15.90 13.77
CA ASN A 301 -10.97 -15.88 14.55
C ASN A 301 -11.65 -14.50 14.51
N ILE A 302 -10.89 -13.43 14.74
CA ILE A 302 -11.42 -12.06 14.63
C ILE A 302 -11.94 -11.80 13.22
N TYR A 303 -11.20 -12.20 12.18
CA TYR A 303 -11.64 -12.05 10.80
C TYR A 303 -12.95 -12.80 10.51
N ARG A 304 -13.14 -14.02 11.06
CA ARG A 304 -14.39 -14.77 10.92
C ARG A 304 -15.56 -14.07 11.61
N GLU A 305 -15.35 -13.53 12.80
CA GLU A 305 -16.37 -12.74 13.52
C GLU A 305 -16.73 -11.47 12.74
N SER A 306 -15.74 -10.79 12.17
CA SER A 306 -15.96 -9.63 11.30
C SER A 306 -16.73 -10.03 10.03
N SER A 307 -16.41 -11.16 9.39
CA SER A 307 -17.17 -11.66 8.25
C SER A 307 -18.65 -11.88 8.60
N ALA A 308 -18.94 -12.44 9.79
CA ALA A 308 -20.31 -12.59 10.26
C ALA A 308 -21.02 -11.25 10.49
N LEU A 309 -20.29 -10.22 10.96
CA LEU A 309 -20.83 -8.86 11.02
C LEU A 309 -21.11 -8.27 9.62
N PHE A 310 -20.21 -8.48 8.67
CA PHE A 310 -20.42 -8.05 7.27
C PHE A 310 -21.69 -8.67 6.67
N ASP A 311 -21.98 -9.93 7.02
CA ASP A 311 -23.24 -10.58 6.63
C ASP A 311 -24.45 -10.03 7.41
N ALA A 312 -24.28 -9.72 8.69
CA ALA A 312 -25.34 -9.10 9.50
C ALA A 312 -25.73 -7.71 8.97
N PHE A 313 -24.76 -6.89 8.55
CA PHE A 313 -25.01 -5.56 7.97
C PHE A 313 -25.94 -5.63 6.77
N LYS A 314 -25.83 -6.65 5.91
CA LYS A 314 -26.71 -6.81 4.74
C LYS A 314 -28.18 -6.90 5.14
N ASN A 315 -28.49 -7.35 6.36
CA ASN A 315 -29.85 -7.48 6.87
C ASN A 315 -30.37 -6.20 7.55
N SER A 316 -29.51 -5.22 7.87
CA SER A 316 -29.88 -4.00 8.62
C SER A 316 -30.32 -2.82 7.70
N GLY A 317 -30.54 -3.06 6.41
CA GLY A 317 -31.03 -2.07 5.43
C GLY A 317 -29.96 -1.18 4.79
N LYS A 318 -28.72 -1.17 5.30
CA LYS A 318 -27.54 -0.58 4.65
C LYS A 318 -26.42 -1.61 4.65
N ALA A 319 -25.73 -1.80 3.53
CA ALA A 319 -24.62 -2.74 3.42
C ALA A 319 -23.29 -2.02 3.16
N PRO A 320 -22.15 -2.60 3.59
CA PRO A 320 -20.84 -2.15 3.15
C PRO A 320 -20.74 -2.15 1.63
N THR A 321 -20.08 -1.14 1.07
CA THR A 321 -19.78 -1.11 -0.37
C THR A 321 -18.74 -2.18 -0.74
N VAL A 322 -18.62 -2.49 -2.03
CA VAL A 322 -17.58 -3.40 -2.53
C VAL A 322 -16.18 -2.83 -2.22
N PHE A 323 -15.98 -1.52 -2.44
CA PHE A 323 -14.78 -0.81 -2.00
C PHE A 323 -14.47 -1.06 -0.51
N GLN A 324 -15.43 -0.82 0.39
CA GLN A 324 -15.22 -0.98 1.83
C GLN A 324 -14.85 -2.42 2.22
N SER A 325 -15.50 -3.41 1.60
CA SER A 325 -15.24 -4.83 1.84
C SER A 325 -13.83 -5.22 1.38
N ASN A 326 -13.48 -4.88 0.14
CA ASN A 326 -12.16 -5.17 -0.43
C ASN A 326 -11.04 -4.44 0.33
N PHE A 327 -11.29 -3.19 0.75
CA PHE A 327 -10.34 -2.42 1.54
C PHE A 327 -10.10 -3.05 2.91
N TYR A 328 -11.18 -3.43 3.63
CA TYR A 328 -11.07 -4.14 4.90
C TYR A 328 -10.29 -5.46 4.78
N ASP A 329 -10.61 -6.25 3.74
CA ASP A 329 -9.95 -7.51 3.47
C ASP A 329 -8.45 -7.32 3.25
N LEU A 330 -8.06 -6.36 2.40
CA LEU A 330 -6.64 -6.08 2.15
C LEU A 330 -5.92 -5.63 3.43
N MET A 331 -6.52 -4.72 4.20
CA MET A 331 -5.93 -4.17 5.43
C MET A 331 -5.75 -5.23 6.53
N THR A 332 -6.51 -6.33 6.49
CA THR A 332 -6.46 -7.39 7.52
C THR A 332 -5.73 -8.64 7.04
N GLN A 333 -6.07 -9.16 5.85
CA GLN A 333 -5.53 -10.42 5.30
C GLN A 333 -4.03 -10.34 5.03
N ARG A 334 -3.49 -9.15 4.71
CA ARG A 334 -2.04 -8.99 4.48
C ARG A 334 -1.18 -9.38 5.69
N PHE A 335 -1.69 -9.22 6.91
CA PHE A 335 -1.00 -9.64 8.13
C PHE A 335 -0.95 -11.17 8.24
N LEU A 336 -2.04 -11.86 7.87
CA LEU A 336 -2.06 -13.33 7.80
C LEU A 336 -1.10 -13.86 6.73
N LEU A 337 -1.06 -13.20 5.55
CA LEU A 337 -0.12 -13.57 4.50
C LEU A 337 1.33 -13.44 5.00
N ALA A 338 1.67 -12.30 5.59
CA ALA A 338 3.01 -12.04 6.10
C ALA A 338 3.44 -13.00 7.22
N LEU A 339 2.52 -13.45 8.08
CA LEU A 339 2.82 -14.49 9.09
C LEU A 339 3.19 -15.83 8.45
N HIS A 340 2.53 -16.22 7.36
CA HIS A 340 2.69 -17.56 6.78
C HIS A 340 3.75 -17.63 5.68
N ASP A 341 3.97 -16.55 4.93
CA ASP A 341 4.89 -16.49 3.79
C ASP A 341 6.29 -17.08 4.07
N PRO A 342 7.01 -16.70 5.15
CA PRO A 342 8.35 -17.25 5.40
C PRO A 342 8.33 -18.76 5.67
N PHE A 343 7.26 -19.29 6.25
CA PHE A 343 7.11 -20.73 6.53
C PHE A 343 6.58 -21.49 5.32
N ALA A 344 5.73 -20.88 4.50
CA ALA A 344 5.26 -21.44 3.24
C ALA A 344 6.42 -21.67 2.25
N ILE A 345 7.38 -20.75 2.21
CA ILE A 345 8.61 -20.89 1.41
C ILE A 345 9.46 -22.07 1.93
N LYS A 346 9.65 -22.16 3.25
CA LYS A 346 10.40 -23.26 3.89
C LYS A 346 9.71 -24.62 3.76
N ALA A 347 8.39 -24.66 3.59
CA ALA A 347 7.62 -25.89 3.45
C ALA A 347 8.02 -26.75 2.24
N LYS A 348 8.69 -26.15 1.24
CA LYS A 348 9.25 -26.88 0.08
C LYS A 348 10.35 -27.86 0.46
N THR A 349 11.07 -27.58 1.54
CA THR A 349 12.16 -28.41 2.05
C THR A 349 11.83 -29.07 3.39
N ASP A 350 10.86 -28.52 4.13
CA ASP A 350 10.42 -29.02 5.43
C ASP A 350 8.89 -29.26 5.45
N PRO A 351 8.45 -30.52 5.27
CA PRO A 351 7.02 -30.86 5.24
C PRO A 351 6.25 -30.51 6.51
N THR A 352 6.92 -30.33 7.66
CA THR A 352 6.25 -29.98 8.92
C THR A 352 5.60 -28.58 8.88
N LEU A 353 6.06 -27.72 7.96
CA LEU A 353 5.57 -26.36 7.78
C LEU A 353 4.46 -26.24 6.72
N TYR A 354 4.00 -27.37 6.15
CA TYR A 354 3.04 -27.39 5.03
C TYR A 354 1.71 -26.69 5.34
N TYR A 355 1.28 -26.65 6.61
CA TYR A 355 0.09 -25.89 7.00
C TYR A 355 0.18 -24.41 6.57
N SER A 356 1.36 -23.79 6.68
CA SER A 356 1.55 -22.40 6.24
C SER A 356 1.39 -22.21 4.74
N HIS A 357 1.79 -23.19 3.93
CA HIS A 357 1.54 -23.17 2.49
C HIS A 357 0.03 -23.10 2.21
N LYS A 358 -0.75 -24.01 2.82
CA LYS A 358 -2.21 -24.03 2.67
C LYS A 358 -2.87 -22.75 3.17
N ALA A 359 -2.43 -22.23 4.31
CA ALA A 359 -2.95 -21.00 4.90
C ALA A 359 -2.65 -19.79 4.01
N ALA A 360 -1.40 -19.64 3.55
CA ALA A 360 -0.98 -18.58 2.63
C ALA A 360 -1.80 -18.61 1.34
N LEU A 361 -2.00 -19.78 0.73
CA LEU A 361 -2.82 -19.92 -0.47
C LEU A 361 -4.26 -19.43 -0.26
N GLY A 362 -4.90 -19.86 0.84
CA GLY A 362 -6.26 -19.43 1.16
C GLY A 362 -6.39 -17.92 1.40
N VAL A 363 -5.38 -17.31 2.03
CA VAL A 363 -5.29 -15.85 2.22
C VAL A 363 -5.09 -15.14 0.88
N SER A 364 -4.19 -15.63 0.04
CA SER A 364 -3.89 -15.05 -1.27
C SER A 364 -5.09 -15.05 -2.21
N ILE A 365 -5.89 -16.12 -2.21
CA ILE A 365 -7.14 -16.17 -2.99
C ILE A 365 -8.12 -15.09 -2.52
N ARG A 366 -8.22 -14.81 -1.21
CA ARG A 366 -9.07 -13.72 -0.70
C ARG A 366 -8.55 -12.35 -1.09
N ILE A 367 -7.23 -12.12 -1.01
CA ILE A 367 -6.59 -10.86 -1.45
C ILE A 367 -6.85 -10.61 -2.95
N LEU A 368 -6.82 -11.67 -3.76
CA LEU A 368 -7.05 -11.59 -5.21
C LEU A 368 -8.50 -11.78 -5.63
N ALA A 369 -9.43 -11.90 -4.69
CA ALA A 369 -10.85 -12.08 -4.98
C ALA A 369 -11.43 -10.98 -5.90
N PRO A 370 -10.98 -9.70 -5.83
CA PRO A 370 -11.40 -8.66 -6.79
C PRO A 370 -11.05 -8.94 -8.25
N PHE A 371 -10.11 -9.85 -8.52
CA PHE A 371 -9.76 -10.31 -9.88
C PHE A 371 -10.53 -11.57 -10.29
N SER A 372 -11.37 -12.13 -9.41
CA SER A 372 -12.28 -13.22 -9.76
C SER A 372 -13.43 -12.71 -10.64
N THR A 373 -13.98 -13.58 -11.49
CA THR A 373 -15.19 -13.29 -12.27
C THR A 373 -16.46 -13.30 -11.41
N SER A 374 -16.36 -13.82 -10.17
CA SER A 374 -17.50 -13.96 -9.25
C SER A 374 -17.86 -12.67 -8.50
N ILE A 375 -16.95 -11.69 -8.44
CA ILE A 375 -17.14 -10.44 -7.70
C ILE A 375 -17.32 -9.30 -8.70
N PRO A 376 -18.35 -8.44 -8.54
CA PRO A 376 -18.50 -7.25 -9.36
C PRO A 376 -17.24 -6.38 -9.30
N GLU A 377 -16.78 -5.90 -10.45
CA GLU A 377 -15.70 -4.92 -10.50
C GLU A 377 -16.14 -3.63 -9.81
N ASP A 378 -15.30 -3.14 -8.90
CA ASP A 378 -15.49 -1.85 -8.24
C ASP A 378 -14.49 -0.84 -8.82
N PRO A 379 -14.97 0.26 -9.43
CA PRO A 379 -14.09 1.22 -10.10
C PRO A 379 -13.16 1.94 -9.12
N ASP A 380 -13.58 2.14 -7.86
CA ASP A 380 -12.76 2.83 -6.87
C ASP A 380 -11.62 1.96 -6.37
N TYR A 381 -11.92 0.69 -6.11
CA TYR A 381 -10.92 -0.28 -5.69
C TYR A 381 -9.94 -0.55 -6.84
N THR A 382 -10.43 -0.61 -8.07
CA THR A 382 -9.57 -0.68 -9.26
C THR A 382 -8.67 0.54 -9.35
N ALA A 383 -9.21 1.74 -9.19
CA ALA A 383 -8.42 2.97 -9.19
C ALA A 383 -7.37 2.99 -8.07
N LEU A 384 -7.70 2.46 -6.88
CA LEU A 384 -6.74 2.30 -5.77
C LEU A 384 -5.58 1.37 -6.15
N LEU A 385 -5.88 0.22 -6.77
CA LEU A 385 -4.87 -0.72 -7.25
C LEU A 385 -3.98 -0.13 -8.35
N LEU A 386 -4.50 0.79 -9.16
CA LEU A 386 -3.74 1.45 -10.23
C LEU A 386 -2.91 2.65 -9.74
N THR A 387 -3.34 3.34 -8.70
CA THR A 387 -2.80 4.66 -8.34
C THR A 387 -2.22 4.75 -6.94
N GLY A 388 -2.67 3.89 -6.02
CA GLY A 388 -2.32 3.94 -4.59
C GLY A 388 -0.86 3.58 -4.30
N SER A 389 -0.48 3.60 -3.04
CA SER A 389 0.87 3.32 -2.53
C SER A 389 1.43 1.95 -2.98
N PRO A 390 2.75 1.75 -2.89
CA PRO A 390 3.40 0.46 -3.15
C PRO A 390 2.72 -0.73 -2.47
N SER A 391 2.13 -0.57 -1.29
CA SER A 391 1.41 -1.65 -0.59
C SER A 391 0.20 -2.20 -1.34
N PHE A 392 -0.51 -1.37 -2.13
CA PHE A 392 -1.60 -1.82 -3.00
C PHE A 392 -1.12 -2.55 -4.27
N ARG A 393 0.20 -2.52 -4.54
CA ARG A 393 0.87 -3.31 -5.59
C ARG A 393 1.50 -4.56 -5.00
N ASP A 394 2.31 -4.39 -3.95
CA ASP A 394 3.22 -5.41 -3.44
C ASP A 394 2.46 -6.55 -2.75
N VAL A 395 1.40 -6.25 -1.99
CA VAL A 395 0.59 -7.29 -1.32
C VAL A 395 -0.15 -8.16 -2.34
N PRO A 396 -0.88 -7.60 -3.33
CA PRO A 396 -1.42 -8.42 -4.42
C PRO A 396 -0.36 -9.17 -5.24
N THR A 397 0.82 -8.59 -5.48
CA THR A 397 1.92 -9.30 -6.15
C THR A 397 2.39 -10.52 -5.35
N GLN A 398 2.53 -10.40 -4.02
CA GLN A 398 2.86 -11.52 -3.14
C GLN A 398 1.76 -12.59 -3.19
N ALA A 399 0.49 -12.19 -3.10
CA ALA A 399 -0.62 -13.12 -3.21
C ALA A 399 -0.63 -13.88 -4.55
N ALA A 400 -0.38 -13.16 -5.66
CA ALA A 400 -0.29 -13.76 -6.99
C ALA A 400 0.89 -14.73 -7.12
N ALA A 401 2.02 -14.42 -6.47
CA ALA A 401 3.17 -15.32 -6.40
C ALA A 401 2.81 -16.64 -5.70
N VAL A 402 2.10 -16.58 -4.56
CA VAL A 402 1.67 -17.78 -3.83
C VAL A 402 0.70 -18.63 -4.66
N VAL A 403 -0.28 -18.00 -5.31
CA VAL A 403 -1.22 -18.73 -6.19
C VAL A 403 -0.49 -19.35 -7.38
N ALA A 404 0.45 -18.62 -7.99
CA ALA A 404 1.25 -19.14 -9.09
C ALA A 404 2.14 -20.32 -8.66
N ASP A 405 2.74 -20.25 -7.48
CA ASP A 405 3.57 -21.33 -6.93
C ASP A 405 2.76 -22.60 -6.67
N ASP A 406 1.54 -22.49 -6.16
CA ASP A 406 0.60 -23.61 -5.99
C ASP A 406 0.21 -24.23 -7.34
N ILE A 407 -0.08 -23.41 -8.36
CA ILE A 407 -0.36 -23.90 -9.73
C ILE A 407 0.84 -24.68 -10.28
N ILE A 408 2.06 -24.12 -10.18
CA ILE A 408 3.30 -24.75 -10.64
C ILE A 408 3.53 -26.08 -9.91
N GLY A 409 3.28 -26.12 -8.59
CA GLY A 409 3.35 -27.33 -7.78
C GLY A 409 2.43 -28.43 -8.31
N ARG A 410 1.16 -28.11 -8.57
CA ARG A 410 0.17 -29.07 -9.10
C ARG A 410 0.55 -29.62 -10.48
N ILE A 411 0.99 -28.77 -11.40
CA ILE A 411 1.43 -29.22 -12.73
C ILE A 411 2.63 -30.16 -12.60
N THR A 412 3.56 -29.86 -11.70
CA THR A 412 4.73 -30.70 -11.43
C THR A 412 4.31 -32.07 -10.86
N GLU A 413 3.39 -32.09 -9.89
CA GLU A 413 2.86 -33.33 -9.32
C GLU A 413 2.09 -34.16 -10.35
N GLU A 414 1.29 -33.55 -11.23
CA GLU A 414 0.59 -34.24 -12.32
C GLU A 414 1.55 -34.88 -13.32
N GLN A 415 2.65 -34.21 -13.66
CA GLN A 415 3.69 -34.74 -14.54
C GLN A 415 4.46 -35.91 -13.90
N ILE A 416 4.63 -35.90 -12.57
CA ILE A 416 5.29 -36.97 -11.81
C ILE A 416 4.33 -38.15 -11.57
N ASN A 417 3.06 -37.89 -11.24
CA ASN A 417 2.02 -38.88 -10.91
C ASN A 417 1.43 -39.56 -12.16
N THR A 418 2.28 -40.03 -13.05
CA THR A 418 1.95 -40.96 -14.15
C THR A 418 1.68 -42.38 -13.63
N SER A 419 0.84 -42.51 -12.59
CA SER A 419 0.35 -43.83 -12.16
C SER A 419 -0.73 -44.30 -13.13
N VAL A 420 -0.65 -45.56 -13.54
CA VAL A 420 -1.52 -46.21 -14.54
C VAL A 420 -2.99 -46.33 -14.07
N SER A 421 -3.33 -45.90 -12.85
CA SER A 421 -4.60 -46.24 -12.18
C SER A 421 -5.42 -45.10 -11.57
N ALA A 422 -5.11 -43.82 -11.83
CA ALA A 422 -5.90 -42.73 -11.23
C ALA A 422 -6.35 -41.65 -12.24
N PRO A 423 -7.39 -41.89 -13.05
CA PRO A 423 -7.93 -40.86 -13.95
C PRO A 423 -8.77 -39.79 -13.25
N HIS A 424 -9.09 -39.93 -11.94
CA HIS A 424 -10.17 -39.16 -11.30
C HIS A 424 -9.88 -38.67 -9.88
N THR A 425 -8.67 -38.18 -9.58
CA THR A 425 -8.48 -37.34 -8.38
C THR A 425 -8.70 -35.88 -8.76
N SER A 426 -9.94 -35.40 -8.64
CA SER A 426 -10.23 -33.97 -8.80
C SER A 426 -9.69 -33.20 -7.58
N TYR A 427 -8.69 -32.35 -7.81
CA TYR A 427 -8.23 -31.39 -6.82
C TYR A 427 -9.35 -30.38 -6.48
N PRO A 428 -9.37 -29.81 -5.26
CA PRO A 428 -10.53 -29.04 -4.77
C PRO A 428 -10.77 -27.67 -5.44
N LEU A 429 -9.88 -27.19 -6.30
CA LEU A 429 -10.01 -25.92 -7.04
C LEU A 429 -9.77 -26.18 -8.52
N SER A 430 -10.65 -25.68 -9.39
CA SER A 430 -10.43 -25.71 -10.83
C SER A 430 -9.16 -24.95 -11.16
N HIS A 431 -8.15 -25.65 -11.69
CA HIS A 431 -6.88 -25.08 -12.15
C HIS A 431 -7.08 -23.83 -13.04
N GLY A 432 -8.17 -23.79 -13.82
CA GLY A 432 -8.52 -22.66 -14.68
C GLY A 432 -8.88 -21.38 -13.92
N ASP A 433 -9.58 -21.46 -12.79
CA ASP A 433 -10.06 -20.28 -12.07
C ASP A 433 -8.90 -19.54 -11.39
N SER A 434 -7.98 -20.27 -10.76
CA SER A 434 -6.79 -19.69 -10.13
C SER A 434 -5.86 -19.04 -11.16
N LYS A 435 -5.68 -19.67 -12.33
CA LYS A 435 -4.87 -19.09 -13.41
C LYS A 435 -5.50 -17.81 -13.95
N HIS A 436 -6.82 -17.79 -14.16
CA HIS A 436 -7.51 -16.62 -14.67
C HIS A 436 -7.37 -15.40 -13.74
N VAL A 437 -7.40 -15.63 -12.42
CA VAL A 437 -7.12 -14.59 -11.42
C VAL A 437 -5.70 -14.03 -11.58
N VAL A 438 -4.69 -14.88 -11.81
CA VAL A 438 -3.31 -14.44 -12.08
C VAL A 438 -3.22 -13.64 -13.38
N GLU A 439 -3.90 -14.07 -14.46
CA GLU A 439 -3.95 -13.35 -15.74
C GLU A 439 -4.53 -11.93 -15.60
N ARG A 440 -5.66 -11.79 -14.87
CA ARG A 440 -6.27 -10.49 -14.61
C ARG A 440 -5.39 -9.62 -13.73
N PHE A 441 -4.70 -10.20 -12.75
CA PHE A 441 -3.72 -9.46 -11.95
C PHE A 441 -2.53 -8.96 -12.79
N VAL A 442 -1.97 -9.79 -13.69
CA VAL A 442 -0.88 -9.37 -14.60
C VAL A 442 -1.32 -8.19 -15.47
N SER A 443 -2.57 -8.23 -15.96
CA SER A 443 -3.17 -7.14 -16.74
C SER A 443 -3.30 -5.85 -15.91
N CYS A 444 -3.70 -5.96 -14.65
CA CYS A 444 -3.74 -4.83 -13.72
C CYS A 444 -2.35 -4.26 -13.42
N ALA A 445 -1.34 -5.12 -13.22
CA ALA A 445 0.04 -4.68 -12.99
C ALA A 445 0.61 -3.90 -14.17
N LEU A 446 0.26 -4.28 -15.40
CA LEU A 446 0.59 -3.51 -16.61
C LEU A 446 -0.17 -2.17 -16.64
N ALA A 447 -1.49 -2.19 -16.44
CA ALA A 447 -2.31 -0.98 -16.42
C ALA A 447 -1.82 0.03 -15.38
N ARG A 448 -1.27 -0.44 -14.25
CA ARG A 448 -0.63 0.39 -13.23
C ARG A 448 0.63 1.10 -13.75
N VAL A 449 1.49 0.41 -14.49
CA VAL A 449 2.66 1.01 -15.17
C VAL A 449 2.20 2.07 -16.17
N GLU A 450 1.18 1.77 -16.96
CA GLU A 450 0.59 2.70 -17.93
C GLU A 450 -0.03 3.94 -17.24
N SER A 451 -0.59 3.75 -16.04
CA SER A 451 -1.26 4.80 -15.25
C SER A 451 -0.32 5.74 -14.49
N GLY A 452 0.99 5.51 -14.45
CA GLY A 452 1.92 6.43 -13.78
C GLY A 452 3.01 5.77 -12.94
N GLU A 453 2.89 4.47 -12.65
CA GLU A 453 3.92 3.77 -11.89
C GLU A 453 5.25 3.78 -12.67
N THR A 454 6.34 4.01 -11.94
CA THR A 454 7.70 4.05 -12.50
C THR A 454 8.48 2.78 -12.14
N ASN A 455 8.06 2.07 -11.09
CA ASN A 455 8.63 0.79 -10.71
C ASN A 455 7.98 -0.35 -11.49
N ILE A 456 8.74 -0.89 -12.44
CA ILE A 456 8.28 -1.96 -13.36
C ILE A 456 8.35 -3.37 -12.75
N LYS A 457 8.97 -3.53 -11.56
CA LYS A 457 9.30 -4.86 -10.98
C LYS A 457 8.05 -5.70 -10.74
N GLY A 458 6.98 -5.08 -10.24
CA GLY A 458 5.71 -5.78 -9.97
C GLY A 458 5.13 -6.43 -11.22
N TYR A 459 5.06 -5.69 -12.33
CA TYR A 459 4.59 -6.23 -13.61
C TYR A 459 5.54 -7.30 -14.17
N LEU A 460 6.85 -7.05 -14.16
CA LEU A 460 7.85 -7.99 -14.65
C LEU A 460 7.78 -9.35 -13.94
N VAL A 461 7.73 -9.35 -12.62
CA VAL A 461 7.67 -10.58 -11.82
C VAL A 461 6.35 -11.33 -12.09
N SER A 462 5.23 -10.62 -12.11
CA SER A 462 3.90 -11.21 -12.32
C SER A 462 3.77 -11.84 -13.72
N ALA A 463 4.24 -11.14 -14.76
CA ALA A 463 4.25 -11.66 -16.13
C ALA A 463 5.10 -12.92 -16.26
N CYS A 464 6.23 -12.99 -15.55
CA CYS A 464 7.08 -14.17 -15.56
C CYS A 464 6.45 -15.37 -14.82
N PHE A 465 5.67 -15.16 -13.76
CA PHE A 465 4.88 -16.25 -13.14
C PHE A 465 3.91 -16.87 -14.15
N LEU A 466 3.14 -16.03 -14.85
CA LEU A 466 2.20 -16.50 -15.85
C LEU A 466 2.90 -17.21 -17.01
N ALA A 467 4.02 -16.66 -17.49
CA ALA A 467 4.80 -17.28 -18.56
C ALA A 467 5.35 -18.66 -18.18
N GLN A 468 5.75 -18.85 -16.92
CA GLN A 468 6.19 -20.15 -16.43
C GLN A 468 5.03 -21.15 -16.40
N ILE A 469 3.87 -20.76 -15.87
CA ILE A 469 2.66 -21.60 -15.85
C ILE A 469 2.30 -22.05 -17.27
N GLU A 470 2.20 -21.10 -18.21
CA GLU A 470 1.85 -21.39 -19.61
C GLU A 470 2.88 -22.27 -20.32
N ALA A 471 4.17 -22.11 -20.00
CA ALA A 471 5.22 -22.95 -20.57
C ALA A 471 5.08 -24.40 -20.09
N MET A 472 4.82 -24.59 -18.78
CA MET A 472 4.64 -25.91 -18.19
C MET A 472 3.40 -26.62 -18.73
N GLU A 473 2.26 -25.95 -18.82
CA GLU A 473 1.02 -26.51 -19.40
C GLU A 473 1.22 -26.95 -20.86
N ARG A 474 1.98 -26.17 -21.64
CA ARG A 474 2.22 -26.43 -23.06
C ARG A 474 3.42 -27.34 -23.33
N GLY A 475 4.11 -27.83 -22.29
CA GLY A 475 5.33 -28.63 -22.40
C GLY A 475 6.48 -27.91 -23.13
N ARG A 476 6.55 -26.58 -23.04
CA ARG A 476 7.58 -25.76 -23.70
C ARG A 476 8.77 -25.51 -22.75
N PRO A 477 9.97 -25.23 -23.28
CA PRO A 477 11.12 -24.85 -22.45
C PRO A 477 10.82 -23.59 -21.61
N ILE A 478 10.82 -23.74 -20.28
CA ILE A 478 10.52 -22.66 -19.33
C ILE A 478 11.52 -21.51 -19.51
N ASP A 479 12.81 -21.83 -19.64
CA ASP A 479 13.88 -20.83 -19.79
C ASP A 479 13.68 -19.93 -21.01
N GLU A 480 13.25 -20.47 -22.15
CA GLU A 480 12.99 -19.69 -23.37
C GLU A 480 11.72 -18.85 -23.27
N ALA A 481 10.68 -19.37 -22.61
CA ALA A 481 9.46 -18.62 -22.35
C ALA A 481 9.76 -17.41 -21.46
N LEU A 482 10.53 -17.60 -20.39
CA LEU A 482 10.91 -16.53 -19.48
C LEU A 482 11.76 -15.45 -20.14
N SER A 483 12.81 -15.82 -20.89
CA SER A 483 13.65 -14.83 -21.59
C SER A 483 12.83 -13.97 -22.56
N ARG A 484 11.93 -14.59 -23.33
CA ARG A 484 11.03 -13.86 -24.24
C ARG A 484 10.08 -12.91 -23.50
N THR A 485 9.48 -13.37 -22.41
CA THR A 485 8.59 -12.54 -21.59
C THR A 485 9.33 -11.37 -20.96
N ILE A 486 10.53 -11.58 -20.40
CA ILE A 486 11.34 -10.50 -19.82
C ILE A 486 11.64 -9.42 -20.87
N LEU A 487 12.11 -9.82 -22.06
CA LEU A 487 12.39 -8.87 -23.15
C LEU A 487 11.14 -8.09 -23.55
N SER A 488 10.02 -8.78 -23.77
CA SER A 488 8.75 -8.14 -24.14
C SER A 488 8.25 -7.14 -23.09
N VAL A 489 8.33 -7.51 -21.81
CA VAL A 489 7.94 -6.63 -20.70
C VAL A 489 8.84 -5.40 -20.65
N LEU A 490 10.15 -5.57 -20.72
CA LEU A 490 11.10 -4.46 -20.66
C LEU A 490 10.95 -3.51 -21.84
N GLN A 491 10.75 -4.02 -23.05
CA GLN A 491 10.48 -3.21 -24.24
C GLN A 491 9.20 -2.38 -24.06
N ARG A 492 8.11 -3.01 -23.61
CA ARG A 492 6.85 -2.31 -23.36
C ARG A 492 6.97 -1.25 -22.27
N CYS A 493 7.60 -1.58 -21.15
CA CYS A 493 7.81 -0.63 -20.06
C CYS A 493 8.71 0.53 -20.48
N SER A 494 9.78 0.27 -21.23
CA SER A 494 10.64 1.32 -21.77
C SER A 494 9.84 2.28 -22.64
N LYS A 495 8.95 1.77 -23.51
CA LYS A 495 8.13 2.62 -24.37
C LYS A 495 7.15 3.48 -23.56
N VAL A 496 6.46 2.89 -22.59
CA VAL A 496 5.53 3.63 -21.71
C VAL A 496 6.24 4.74 -20.93
N LEU A 497 7.44 4.47 -20.41
CA LEU A 497 8.23 5.45 -19.66
C LEU A 497 8.79 6.55 -20.58
N GLU A 498 9.23 6.20 -21.78
CA GLU A 498 9.71 7.14 -22.79
C GLU A 498 8.60 8.12 -23.21
N ASP A 499 7.43 7.60 -23.57
CA ASP A 499 6.25 8.42 -23.93
C ASP A 499 5.81 9.36 -22.79
N ARG A 500 6.12 9.02 -21.54
CA ARG A 500 5.85 9.87 -20.37
C ARG A 500 6.87 11.00 -20.27
N VAL A 501 8.16 10.69 -20.39
CA VAL A 501 9.24 11.69 -20.36
C VAL A 501 9.09 12.70 -21.50
N GLU A 502 8.72 12.24 -22.70
CA GLU A 502 8.48 13.10 -23.86
C GLU A 502 7.30 14.07 -23.64
N ARG A 503 6.16 13.58 -23.12
CA ARG A 503 4.99 14.40 -22.82
C ARG A 503 5.28 15.49 -21.78
N SER A 504 6.03 15.15 -20.72
CA SER A 504 6.43 16.12 -19.70
C SER A 504 7.38 17.18 -20.25
N SER A 505 8.28 16.81 -21.17
CA SER A 505 9.23 17.74 -21.78
C SER A 505 8.54 18.76 -22.71
N LEU A 506 7.51 18.34 -23.46
CA LEU A 506 6.71 19.23 -24.32
C LEU A 506 5.92 20.28 -23.51
N SER A 507 5.54 19.96 -22.26
CA SER A 507 4.90 20.94 -21.37
C SER A 507 5.85 22.04 -20.88
N GLN A 508 7.17 21.83 -20.94
CA GLN A 508 8.19 22.81 -20.51
C GLN A 508 8.56 23.83 -21.60
N SER A 509 8.44 23.50 -22.89
CA SER A 509 8.82 24.41 -23.99
C SER A 509 7.92 25.66 -24.14
N GLY A 510 6.89 25.82 -23.31
CA GLY A 510 6.00 26.99 -23.26
C GLY A 510 6.28 27.99 -22.14
N ILE A 511 7.30 27.77 -21.29
CA ILE A 511 7.65 28.67 -20.18
C ILE A 511 9.12 29.09 -20.35
N GLU A 512 9.37 30.28 -20.89
CA GLU A 512 10.70 30.90 -20.83
C GLU A 512 11.03 31.23 -19.36
N LEU A 513 11.78 30.36 -18.70
CA LEU A 513 12.46 30.70 -17.45
C LEU A 513 13.79 31.40 -17.77
N ASN A 514 13.93 32.65 -17.34
CA ASN A 514 15.23 33.29 -17.16
C ASN A 514 16.03 32.49 -16.12
N THR A 515 16.94 31.65 -16.58
CA THR A 515 17.89 30.94 -15.72
C THR A 515 18.95 31.91 -15.21
N ALA A 516 18.72 32.44 -14.00
CA ALA A 516 19.84 32.87 -13.17
C ALA A 516 20.63 31.62 -12.79
N THR A 517 21.87 31.53 -13.28
CA THR A 517 22.86 30.54 -12.88
C THR A 517 23.12 30.67 -11.39
N ASN A 518 22.50 29.80 -10.58
CA ASN A 518 22.93 29.61 -9.20
C ASN A 518 24.20 28.76 -9.22
N GLU A 519 25.26 29.36 -8.70
CA GLU A 519 26.57 28.76 -8.48
C GLU A 519 26.43 27.43 -7.72
N GLU A 520 27.13 26.41 -8.21
CA GLU A 520 27.27 25.11 -7.57
C GLU A 520 27.74 25.31 -6.12
N SER A 521 26.90 24.89 -5.17
CA SER A 521 27.30 24.68 -3.80
C SER A 521 28.41 23.63 -3.76
N THR A 522 29.61 24.07 -3.41
CA THR A 522 30.84 23.28 -3.25
C THR A 522 30.69 22.28 -2.09
N LEU A 523 30.07 21.14 -2.37
CA LEU A 523 30.22 19.94 -1.56
C LEU A 523 31.48 19.21 -2.05
N THR A 524 32.47 19.09 -1.17
CA THR A 524 33.76 18.45 -1.46
C THR A 524 33.58 16.96 -1.77
N GLU A 525 34.47 16.38 -2.59
CA GLU A 525 34.46 14.96 -3.01
C GLU A 525 34.33 13.94 -1.86
N SER A 526 34.63 14.32 -0.61
CA SER A 526 34.45 13.47 0.57
C SER A 526 32.99 13.21 0.95
N ASP A 527 32.05 14.10 0.63
CA ASP A 527 30.65 13.99 1.06
C ASP A 527 29.80 13.14 0.09
N ASN A 528 30.31 12.86 -1.11
CA ASN A 528 29.69 11.95 -2.07
C ASN A 528 29.92 10.46 -1.74
N GLN A 529 30.79 10.12 -0.78
CA GLN A 529 31.09 8.72 -0.45
C GLN A 529 29.96 8.01 0.31
N PHE A 530 29.06 8.75 0.97
CA PHE A 530 27.94 8.16 1.73
C PHE A 530 26.64 8.96 1.54
N ASN A 531 26.14 9.01 0.30
CA ASN A 531 24.79 9.48 0.06
C ASN A 531 23.76 8.37 0.40
N TRP A 532 23.26 8.39 1.64
CA TRP A 532 22.24 7.45 2.14
C TRP A 532 20.89 7.50 1.38
N SER A 533 20.67 8.52 0.54
CA SER A 533 19.40 8.76 -0.16
C SER A 533 19.28 8.05 -1.52
N HIS A 534 20.39 7.55 -2.10
CA HIS A 534 20.41 6.99 -3.46
C HIS A 534 20.46 5.45 -3.55
N SER A 535 20.26 4.74 -2.43
CA SER A 535 20.17 3.27 -2.42
C SER A 535 18.81 2.75 -2.93
N ASP A 536 18.45 3.13 -4.17
CA ASP A 536 17.41 2.45 -4.96
C ASP A 536 17.94 1.19 -5.66
N ASP A 537 19.26 1.02 -5.66
CA ASP A 537 19.90 -0.21 -6.09
C ASP A 537 19.81 -1.24 -4.96
N PHE A 538 19.47 -2.49 -5.33
CA PHE A 538 19.66 -3.65 -4.47
C PHE A 538 21.00 -3.47 -3.76
N ILE A 539 21.03 -3.45 -2.43
CA ILE A 539 22.29 -3.53 -1.71
C ILE A 539 22.94 -4.85 -2.15
N ALA A 540 23.86 -4.74 -3.09
CA ALA A 540 24.84 -5.74 -3.40
C ALA A 540 25.65 -5.88 -2.12
N VAL A 541 25.49 -7.00 -1.43
CA VAL A 541 26.44 -7.39 -0.39
C VAL A 541 27.78 -7.61 -1.10
N HIS A 542 28.73 -6.73 -0.84
CA HIS A 542 30.12 -6.90 -1.22
C HIS A 542 30.62 -8.25 -0.67
N LEU A 543 30.89 -9.21 -1.56
CA LEU A 543 31.74 -10.35 -1.28
C LEU A 543 33.18 -9.84 -1.13
N ILE A 544 33.63 -9.66 0.10
CA ILE A 544 35.08 -9.59 0.37
C ILE A 544 35.61 -11.01 0.20
N SER A 545 36.32 -11.23 -0.91
CA SER A 545 37.13 -12.42 -1.13
C SER A 545 38.25 -12.45 -0.09
N THR A 546 38.17 -13.37 0.87
CA THR A 546 39.35 -13.86 1.58
C THR A 546 39.74 -15.20 1.01
N ASN A 547 40.80 -15.19 0.20
CA ASN A 547 41.57 -16.37 -0.17
C ASN A 547 41.78 -17.29 1.04
N ASN A 548 41.25 -18.51 0.99
CA ASN A 548 41.99 -19.63 1.55
C ASN A 548 41.67 -20.96 0.86
N ARG A 549 42.74 -21.71 0.61
CA ARG A 549 42.81 -22.93 -0.17
C ARG A 549 42.17 -24.11 0.55
N GLY A 550 41.50 -24.98 -0.20
CA GLY A 550 41.52 -26.42 0.05
C GLY A 550 40.19 -27.07 0.47
N PHE A 551 39.84 -28.10 -0.30
CA PHE A 551 38.83 -29.15 -0.09
C PHE A 551 37.37 -28.84 -0.42
N GLY A 552 36.86 -29.67 -1.33
CA GLY A 552 35.54 -29.56 -1.93
C GLY A 552 34.43 -30.18 -1.09
N ASN A 553 33.25 -29.60 -1.23
CA ASN A 553 31.94 -30.24 -1.34
C ASN A 553 30.94 -29.18 -1.79
N SER A 554 30.00 -29.56 -2.67
CA SER A 554 29.02 -28.66 -3.29
C SER A 554 28.06 -28.08 -2.25
N LEU A 555 28.02 -26.76 -2.10
CA LEU A 555 27.06 -26.02 -1.29
C LEU A 555 26.14 -25.20 -2.21
N THR A 556 24.87 -25.56 -2.25
CA THR A 556 23.77 -24.78 -2.87
C THR A 556 23.27 -23.74 -1.87
N PRO A 557 23.32 -22.43 -2.16
CA PRO A 557 22.77 -21.42 -1.26
C PRO A 557 21.28 -21.16 -1.52
N ILE A 558 20.47 -21.25 -0.46
CA ILE A 558 19.06 -20.81 -0.42
C ILE A 558 19.03 -19.33 0.01
N VAL A 559 18.49 -18.46 -0.84
CA VAL A 559 18.28 -17.03 -0.57
C VAL A 559 16.80 -16.69 -0.80
N VAL A 560 16.10 -16.35 0.28
CA VAL A 560 14.72 -15.82 0.27
C VAL A 560 14.79 -14.30 0.03
N LEU A 561 13.76 -13.70 -0.58
CA LEU A 561 13.78 -12.30 -1.05
C LEU A 561 12.60 -11.51 -0.47
N ALA A 562 12.92 -10.42 0.22
CA ALA A 562 11.98 -9.36 0.59
C ALA A 562 11.77 -8.36 -0.55
N GLY A 563 10.55 -7.83 -0.66
CA GLY A 563 10.19 -6.75 -1.57
C GLY A 563 10.81 -5.41 -1.13
N ALA A 564 11.29 -4.66 -2.12
CA ALA A 564 12.02 -3.39 -1.96
C ALA A 564 11.18 -2.19 -1.45
N SER A 565 10.22 -2.43 -0.55
CA SER A 565 9.55 -1.38 0.27
C SER A 565 9.86 -1.54 1.77
N SER A 566 10.32 -2.71 2.21
CA SER A 566 10.84 -2.89 3.57
C SER A 566 12.33 -2.56 3.60
N ARG A 567 12.67 -1.29 3.90
CA ARG A 567 14.03 -1.00 4.40
C ARG A 567 14.15 -1.75 5.73
N LEU A 568 14.92 -2.84 5.71
CA LEU A 568 15.24 -3.75 6.84
C LEU A 568 14.04 -4.58 7.35
N GLY A 569 13.81 -5.74 6.72
CA GLY A 569 12.92 -6.76 7.26
C GLY A 569 12.99 -8.08 6.48
N HIS A 570 13.73 -9.05 7.01
CA HIS A 570 13.80 -10.47 6.62
C HIS A 570 14.42 -10.83 5.26
N THR A 571 15.75 -10.89 5.22
CA THR A 571 16.47 -12.16 4.96
C THR A 571 17.94 -12.05 5.34
N LEU A 572 18.29 -12.43 6.56
CA LEU A 572 19.63 -12.89 6.94
C LEU A 572 19.44 -13.62 8.28
N PHE A 573 19.86 -14.89 8.34
CA PHE A 573 20.10 -15.79 9.49
C PHE A 573 19.46 -17.18 9.34
N HIS A 574 20.24 -18.10 8.77
CA HIS A 574 20.60 -19.37 9.41
C HIS A 574 21.84 -19.96 8.71
N SER A 575 23.03 -19.55 9.16
CA SER A 575 24.19 -20.45 9.20
C SER A 575 24.48 -20.70 10.66
N SER A 576 24.07 -21.86 11.16
CA SER A 576 24.44 -22.33 12.50
C SER A 576 25.94 -22.62 12.50
N PHE A 577 26.74 -21.75 13.12
CA PHE A 577 28.10 -22.04 13.56
C PHE A 577 28.08 -22.14 15.09
N ILE A 578 28.11 -23.36 15.63
CA ILE A 578 28.66 -23.70 16.95
C ILE A 578 29.25 -25.13 16.77
N PRO A 579 30.48 -25.40 17.25
CA PRO A 579 31.61 -25.90 16.47
C PRO A 579 31.55 -27.37 16.01
#